data_AF-A0A5B8XV26-F1
#
_entry.id   AF-A0A5B8XV26-F1
#
_cell.length_a   1.000
_cell.length_b   1.000
_cell.length_c   1.000
_cell.angle_alpha   90.00
_cell.angle_beta   90.00
_cell.angle_gamma   90.00
#
_symmetry.space_group_name_H-M   'P 1'
#
loop_
_entity.id
_entity.type
_entity.pdbx_description
1 polymer ?
#
loop_
_entity_poly.entity_id
_entity_poly.type
_entity_poly.pdbx_seq_one_letter_code
_entity_poly.pdbx_strand_id
1 'polypeptide(L)'
;MPQSTELIRIATPQDSLETRLKRTDLMPAEDHLRPRRHSLWETVPLFVGTSLLTVVFLGMFAPSFFVVMALFTVVFAAFWTARRRQVWAVDANMQAIKLLNAGHVQEAGEKFEELARTEQRTWGHAVFVFNRGVAHMLEGRLQRAFSIFNAVYYSRAFRWGAHRGYEPLLLIEMGSCAALMGWTKEANDYLTKSKKLLPHDEFPRLVILEALLAARRGNFREVVTKIRDNWTLAEDVVRPPTLRSLRVLMAFSMERLGMTQTADFELLVEAARPEPGFGPNEYDYLGVEWPEMRDFLVRYSLTSRTVSPSTS
;
A
#
# COMPACT_ATOMS: atom_id res chain seq x y z
N MET A 1 2.07 -1.12 -61.10
CA MET A 1 1.77 -0.33 -59.89
C MET A 1 1.88 -1.26 -58.69
N PRO A 2 2.94 -1.20 -57.88
CA PRO A 2 3.07 -2.01 -56.68
C PRO A 2 2.39 -1.31 -55.50
N GLN A 3 1.59 -2.07 -54.75
CA GLN A 3 0.90 -1.63 -53.56
C GLN A 3 1.91 -1.30 -52.45
N SER A 4 1.80 -0.09 -51.92
CA SER A 4 2.57 0.42 -50.80
C SER A 4 2.21 -0.33 -49.51
N THR A 5 3.09 -1.22 -49.08
CA THR A 5 3.07 -1.88 -47.77
C THR A 5 3.31 -0.83 -46.70
N GLU A 6 2.23 -0.39 -46.04
CA GLU A 6 2.29 0.50 -44.90
C GLU A 6 2.81 -0.28 -43.68
N LEU A 7 4.10 -0.14 -43.42
CA LEU A 7 4.77 -0.68 -42.24
C LEU A 7 4.18 -0.02 -40.98
N ILE A 8 3.32 -0.75 -40.29
CA ILE A 8 2.92 -0.47 -38.91
C ILE A 8 4.21 -0.34 -38.08
N ARG A 9 4.55 0.89 -37.68
CA ARG A 9 5.59 1.16 -36.68
C ARG A 9 5.13 0.55 -35.36
N ILE A 10 5.56 -0.67 -35.09
CA ILE A 10 5.57 -1.25 -33.75
C ILE A 10 6.53 -0.37 -32.93
N ALA A 11 5.99 0.32 -31.93
CA ALA A 11 6.79 1.12 -31.01
C ALA A 11 7.92 0.25 -30.43
N THR A 12 9.16 0.67 -30.64
CA THR A 12 10.34 -0.06 -30.15
C THR A 12 10.38 -0.06 -28.61
N PRO A 13 10.69 -1.20 -27.96
CA PRO A 13 10.81 -1.34 -26.50
C PRO A 13 12.14 -0.76 -25.98
N GLN A 14 12.44 0.47 -26.40
CA GLN A 14 13.59 1.26 -25.99
C GLN A 14 13.09 2.52 -25.26
N ASP A 15 12.09 2.31 -24.40
CA ASP A 15 11.72 3.26 -23.35
C ASP A 15 12.98 3.51 -22.53
N SER A 16 13.54 4.71 -22.68
CA SER A 16 14.95 5.00 -22.43
C SER A 16 15.32 4.77 -20.97
N LEU A 17 16.61 4.54 -20.72
CA LEU A 17 17.16 4.47 -19.37
C LEU A 17 16.80 5.70 -18.52
N GLU A 18 16.56 6.86 -19.15
CA GLU A 18 16.03 8.07 -18.52
C GLU A 18 14.56 7.93 -18.05
N THR A 19 13.69 7.26 -18.83
CA THR A 19 12.33 6.95 -18.37
C THR A 19 12.33 5.98 -17.20
N ARG A 20 13.30 5.06 -17.11
CA ARG A 20 13.48 4.15 -15.98
C ARG A 20 14.10 4.83 -14.75
N LEU A 21 15.09 5.70 -14.95
CA LEU A 21 15.74 6.48 -13.88
C LEU A 21 14.76 7.47 -13.22
N LYS A 22 13.73 7.94 -13.94
CA LYS A 22 12.66 8.76 -13.33
C LYS A 22 11.66 7.99 -12.47
N ARG A 23 11.54 6.66 -12.59
CA ARG A 23 10.49 5.87 -11.91
C ARG A 23 10.87 5.43 -10.49
N THR A 24 12.15 5.13 -10.24
CA THR A 24 12.63 4.72 -8.91
C THR A 24 12.84 5.89 -7.96
N ASP A 25 12.99 7.11 -8.49
CA ASP A 25 13.24 8.32 -7.71
C ASP A 25 11.97 9.14 -7.45
N LEU A 26 10.80 8.58 -7.81
CA LEU A 26 9.51 9.19 -7.46
C LEU A 26 9.39 9.23 -5.94
N MET A 27 9.59 10.41 -5.38
CA MET A 27 9.31 10.76 -4.00
C MET A 27 8.06 11.65 -3.96
N PRO A 28 7.22 11.55 -2.91
CA PRO A 28 6.14 12.50 -2.73
C PRO A 28 6.74 13.90 -2.56
N ALA A 29 6.06 14.93 -3.04
CA ALA A 29 6.50 16.33 -2.90
C ALA A 29 6.43 16.80 -1.43
N GLU A 30 5.49 16.24 -0.68
CA GLU A 30 5.12 16.62 0.67
C GLU A 30 6.04 15.96 1.69
N ASP A 31 6.66 16.80 2.53
CA ASP A 31 7.68 16.34 3.47
C ASP A 31 7.14 15.41 4.55
N HIS A 32 5.88 15.59 4.97
CA HIS A 32 5.27 14.71 5.98
C HIS A 32 4.96 13.30 5.45
N LEU A 33 5.07 13.08 4.14
CA LEU A 33 4.98 11.74 3.51
C LEU A 33 6.34 11.12 3.25
N ARG A 34 7.43 11.71 3.78
CA ARG A 34 8.79 11.18 3.70
C ARG A 34 9.22 10.70 5.08
N PRO A 35 9.05 9.41 5.43
CA PRO A 35 9.42 8.92 6.74
C PRO A 35 10.91 9.16 6.98
N ARG A 36 11.23 9.79 8.10
CA ARG A 36 12.62 10.06 8.46
C ARG A 36 13.19 8.83 9.16
N ARG A 37 14.44 8.51 8.88
CA ARG A 37 15.17 7.50 9.67
C ARG A 37 15.40 8.10 11.05
N HIS A 38 14.64 7.66 12.04
CA HIS A 38 14.91 8.02 13.42
C HIS A 38 16.30 7.49 13.81
N SER A 39 17.24 8.42 13.99
CA SER A 39 18.53 8.09 14.56
C SER A 39 18.34 7.92 16.06
N LEU A 40 18.68 6.76 16.62
CA LEU A 40 18.73 6.57 18.08
C LEU A 40 19.58 7.66 18.76
N TRP A 41 20.57 8.22 18.04
CA TRP A 41 21.41 9.32 18.50
C TRP A 41 20.68 10.65 18.70
N GLU A 42 19.45 10.83 18.22
CA GLU A 42 18.66 12.03 18.54
C GLU A 42 18.03 11.93 19.94
N THR A 43 17.75 10.71 20.41
CA THR A 43 17.14 10.47 21.73
C THR A 43 18.16 10.16 22.82
N VAL A 44 19.28 9.52 22.48
CA VAL A 44 20.32 9.10 23.44
C VAL A 44 20.95 10.27 24.22
N PRO A 45 21.32 11.42 23.62
CA PRO A 45 21.88 12.56 24.36
C PRO A 45 20.91 13.13 25.39
N LEU A 46 19.60 13.05 25.12
CA LEU A 46 18.59 13.53 26.05
C LEU A 46 18.56 12.63 27.29
N PHE A 47 18.52 11.31 27.10
CA PHE A 47 18.57 10.33 28.21
C PHE A 47 19.89 10.32 28.96
N VAL A 48 21.03 10.35 28.26
CA VAL A 48 22.37 10.38 28.86
C VAL A 48 22.58 11.69 29.60
N GLY A 49 22.21 12.83 29.00
CA GLY A 49 22.29 14.15 29.62
C GLY A 49 21.43 14.26 30.88
N THR A 50 20.18 13.80 30.84
CA THR A 50 19.32 13.78 32.04
C THR A 50 19.85 12.84 33.11
N SER A 51 20.40 11.68 32.73
CA SER A 51 20.92 10.70 33.69
C SER A 51 22.19 11.22 34.38
N LEU A 52 23.11 11.84 33.63
CA LEU A 52 24.32 12.48 34.18
C LEU A 52 23.97 13.63 35.12
N LEU A 53 23.04 14.50 34.74
CA LEU A 53 22.54 15.58 35.61
C LEU A 53 21.92 15.01 36.90
N THR A 54 21.17 13.92 36.81
CA THR A 54 20.56 13.24 37.96
C THR A 54 21.62 12.71 38.93
N VAL A 55 22.65 12.02 38.42
CA VAL A 55 23.73 11.45 39.23
C VAL A 55 24.55 12.53 39.94
N VAL A 56 24.87 13.62 39.23
CA VAL A 56 25.59 14.77 39.83
C VAL A 56 24.74 15.44 40.92
N PHE A 57 23.42 15.57 40.73
CA PHE A 57 22.53 16.17 41.72
C PHE A 57 22.31 15.30 42.97
N LEU A 58 22.25 13.98 42.82
CA LEU A 58 22.09 13.03 43.92
C LEU A 58 23.32 12.96 44.84
N GLY A 59 24.53 13.18 44.30
CA GLY A 59 25.78 13.09 45.05
C GLY A 59 26.06 14.27 45.99
N MET A 60 25.42 15.44 45.80
CA MET A 60 25.85 16.69 46.46
C MET A 60 25.00 17.18 47.63
N PHE A 61 23.74 16.74 47.82
CA PHE A 61 22.84 17.42 48.77
C PHE A 61 21.85 16.50 49.49
N ALA A 62 21.71 16.64 50.81
CA ALA A 62 20.62 16.02 51.60
C ALA A 62 19.19 16.51 51.23
N PRO A 63 18.97 17.67 50.57
CA PRO A 63 17.70 17.98 49.89
C PRO A 63 17.55 17.40 48.46
N SER A 64 18.47 16.54 48.00
CA SER A 64 18.43 15.89 46.66
C SER A 64 17.12 15.16 46.37
N PHE A 65 16.42 14.67 47.40
CA PHE A 65 15.16 13.96 47.24
C PHE A 65 14.10 14.77 46.46
N PHE A 66 13.93 16.06 46.78
CA PHE A 66 12.92 16.89 46.11
C PHE A 66 13.26 17.17 44.65
N VAL A 67 14.54 17.34 44.33
CA VAL A 67 14.98 17.56 42.93
C VAL A 67 14.82 16.29 42.11
N VAL A 68 15.15 15.12 42.67
CA VAL A 68 14.91 13.83 42.04
C VAL A 68 13.42 13.61 41.79
N MET A 69 12.56 13.90 42.77
CA MET A 69 11.12 13.77 42.61
C MET A 69 10.55 14.73 41.55
N ALA A 70 11.04 15.98 41.49
CA ALA A 70 10.64 16.94 40.46
C ALA A 70 11.07 16.48 39.06
N LEU A 71 12.32 16.05 38.90
CA LEU A 71 12.83 15.54 37.62
C LEU A 71 12.08 14.28 37.20
N PHE A 72 11.87 13.34 38.12
CA PHE A 72 11.09 12.13 37.88
C PHE A 72 9.67 12.49 37.43
N THR A 73 9.03 13.46 38.07
CA THR A 73 7.68 13.92 37.69
C THR A 73 7.66 14.50 36.27
N VAL A 74 8.66 15.30 35.89
CA VAL A 74 8.77 15.86 34.53
C VAL A 74 8.99 14.77 33.48
N VAL A 75 9.93 13.85 33.74
CA VAL A 75 10.23 12.72 32.83
C VAL A 75 9.01 11.79 32.73
N PHE A 76 8.37 11.48 33.84
CA PHE A 76 7.18 10.64 33.89
C PHE A 76 6.00 11.29 33.17
N ALA A 77 5.76 12.60 33.35
CA ALA A 77 4.73 13.33 32.61
C ALA A 77 5.02 13.37 31.11
N ALA A 78 6.27 13.59 30.69
CA ALA A 78 6.68 13.52 29.29
C ALA A 78 6.49 12.12 28.70
N PHE A 79 6.88 11.07 29.43
CA PHE A 79 6.66 9.68 29.04
C PHE A 79 5.17 9.35 28.93
N TRP A 80 4.35 9.74 29.91
CA TRP A 80 2.91 9.49 29.94
C TRP A 80 2.18 10.20 28.80
N THR A 81 2.54 11.45 28.52
CA THR A 81 1.98 12.21 27.39
C THR A 81 2.39 11.60 26.05
N ALA A 82 3.66 11.19 25.88
CA ALA A 82 4.11 10.47 24.69
C ALA A 82 3.38 9.14 24.51
N ARG A 83 3.18 8.38 25.59
CA ARG A 83 2.45 7.10 25.57
C ARG A 83 0.99 7.31 25.20
N ARG A 84 0.32 8.31 25.78
CA ARG A 84 -1.07 8.66 25.43
C ARG A 84 -1.21 9.05 23.96
N ARG A 85 -0.29 9.87 23.44
CA ARG A 85 -0.26 10.22 22.01
C ARG A 85 -0.08 8.99 21.12
N GLN A 86 0.84 8.10 21.49
CA GLN A 86 1.04 6.85 20.75
C GLN A 86 -0.20 5.97 20.74
N VAL A 87 -0.87 5.79 21.89
CA VAL A 87 -2.11 5.00 21.97
C VAL A 87 -3.22 5.63 21.12
N TRP A 88 -3.38 6.95 21.20
CA TRP A 88 -4.34 7.67 20.36
C TRP A 88 -4.03 7.50 18.87
N ALA A 89 -2.78 7.65 18.45
CA ALA A 89 -2.38 7.49 17.05
C ALA A 89 -2.62 6.06 16.54
N VAL A 90 -2.39 5.04 17.39
CA VAL A 90 -2.69 3.64 17.06
C VAL A 90 -4.20 3.43 16.91
N ASP A 91 -5.01 3.98 17.80
CA ASP A 91 -6.47 3.87 17.73
C ASP A 91 -7.02 4.59 16.48
N ALA A 92 -6.59 5.82 16.23
CA ALA A 92 -6.95 6.58 15.04
C ALA A 92 -6.55 5.87 13.73
N ASN A 93 -5.36 5.26 13.69
CA ASN A 93 -4.95 4.44 12.55
C ASN A 93 -5.84 3.20 12.39
N MET A 94 -6.27 2.57 13.49
CA MET A 94 -7.18 1.43 13.45
C MET A 94 -8.56 1.82 12.94
N GLN A 95 -9.07 2.99 13.33
CA GLN A 95 -10.31 3.56 12.80
C GLN A 95 -10.21 3.83 11.29
N ALA A 96 -9.08 4.39 10.83
CA ALA A 96 -8.84 4.61 9.40
C ALA A 96 -8.75 3.28 8.62
N ILE A 97 -8.15 2.23 9.18
CA ILE A 97 -8.14 0.89 8.58
C ILE A 97 -9.56 0.31 8.48
N LYS A 98 -10.41 0.50 9.50
CA LYS A 98 -11.81 0.07 9.46
C LYS A 98 -12.57 0.76 8.33
N LEU A 99 -12.40 2.08 8.18
CA LEU A 99 -12.97 2.84 7.06
C LEU A 99 -12.48 2.32 5.70
N LEU A 100 -11.18 2.04 5.57
CA LEU A 100 -10.61 1.48 4.34
C LEU A 100 -11.21 0.11 4.01
N ASN A 101 -11.35 -0.77 5.00
CA ASN A 101 -11.93 -2.10 4.81
C ASN A 101 -13.43 -2.04 4.44
N ALA A 102 -14.13 -1.03 4.95
CA ALA A 102 -15.52 -0.70 4.62
C ALA A 102 -15.68 0.04 3.28
N GLY A 103 -14.60 0.28 2.52
CA GLY A 103 -14.66 0.92 1.21
C GLY A 103 -14.78 2.45 1.25
N HIS A 104 -14.70 3.08 2.43
CA HIS A 104 -14.62 4.54 2.58
C HIS A 104 -13.18 5.03 2.35
N VAL A 105 -12.68 4.78 1.14
CA VAL A 105 -11.26 4.96 0.78
C VAL A 105 -10.79 6.40 0.97
N GLN A 106 -11.60 7.38 0.54
CA GLN A 106 -11.28 8.81 0.64
C GLN A 106 -11.16 9.26 2.10
N GLU A 107 -12.17 8.94 2.93
CA GLU A 107 -12.18 9.30 4.35
C GLU A 107 -11.02 8.63 5.11
N ALA A 108 -10.75 7.34 4.82
CA ALA A 108 -9.58 6.65 5.35
C ALA A 108 -8.28 7.34 4.93
N GLY A 109 -8.18 7.73 3.66
CA GLY A 109 -7.04 8.47 3.10
C GLY A 109 -6.79 9.79 3.82
N GLU A 110 -7.83 10.56 4.11
CA GLU A 110 -7.75 11.82 4.86
C GLU A 110 -7.27 11.61 6.29
N LYS A 111 -7.74 10.56 6.98
CA LYS A 111 -7.25 10.23 8.33
C LYS A 111 -5.79 9.78 8.34
N PHE A 112 -5.35 8.97 7.36
CA PHE A 112 -3.94 8.60 7.24
C PHE A 112 -3.04 9.82 6.93
N GLU A 113 -3.53 10.73 6.11
CA GLU A 113 -2.86 12.00 5.78
C GLU A 113 -2.71 12.89 7.03
N GLU A 114 -3.77 13.03 7.84
CA GLU A 114 -3.73 13.75 9.11
C GLU A 114 -2.70 13.15 10.07
N LEU A 115 -2.74 11.82 10.27
CA LEU A 115 -1.78 11.10 11.11
C LEU A 115 -0.34 11.25 10.61
N ALA A 116 -0.11 11.17 9.29
CA ALA A 116 1.21 11.37 8.72
C ALA A 116 1.72 12.81 8.95
N ARG A 117 0.82 13.80 8.98
CA ARG A 117 1.15 15.20 9.23
C ARG A 117 1.45 15.48 10.69
N THR A 118 0.64 14.97 11.62
CA THR A 118 0.73 15.26 13.06
C THR A 118 1.76 14.40 13.79
N GLU A 119 1.94 13.14 13.38
CA GLU A 119 2.73 12.14 14.12
C GLU A 119 4.07 11.79 13.45
N GLN A 120 4.71 12.76 12.81
CA GLN A 120 6.00 12.61 12.07
C GLN A 120 7.17 12.09 12.92
N ARG A 121 7.08 12.18 14.25
CA ARG A 121 8.14 11.76 15.18
C ARG A 121 7.87 10.42 15.85
N THR A 122 6.76 9.78 15.52
CA THR A 122 6.40 8.49 16.11
C THR A 122 6.97 7.35 15.28
N TRP A 123 7.24 6.22 15.93
CA TRP A 123 7.68 5.01 15.22
C TRP A 123 6.63 4.50 14.23
N GLY A 124 5.35 4.85 14.43
CA GLY A 124 4.24 4.50 13.55
C GLY A 124 4.15 5.35 12.28
N HIS A 125 4.92 6.44 12.14
CA HIS A 125 4.82 7.36 11.00
C HIS A 125 4.91 6.65 9.65
N ALA A 126 5.89 5.74 9.49
CA ALA A 126 6.06 4.97 8.26
C ALA A 126 4.84 4.07 7.93
N VAL A 127 4.14 3.56 8.96
CA VAL A 127 2.92 2.77 8.78
C VAL A 127 1.77 3.66 8.32
N PHE A 128 1.63 4.87 8.86
CA PHE A 128 0.61 5.82 8.44
C PHE A 128 0.82 6.27 6.99
N VAL A 129 2.07 6.59 6.62
CA VAL A 129 2.47 6.93 5.25
C VAL A 129 2.23 5.75 4.30
N PHE A 130 2.59 4.52 4.69
CA PHE A 130 2.29 3.31 3.92
C PHE A 130 0.78 3.15 3.67
N ASN A 131 -0.04 3.27 4.72
CA ASN A 131 -1.49 3.15 4.60
C ASN A 131 -2.09 4.27 3.73
N ARG A 132 -1.53 5.49 3.76
CA ARG A 132 -1.90 6.55 2.83
C ARG A 132 -1.61 6.17 1.38
N GLY A 133 -0.47 5.54 1.14
CA GLY A 133 -0.12 4.98 -0.17
C GLY A 133 -1.15 3.95 -0.65
N VAL A 134 -1.60 3.04 0.22
CA VAL A 134 -2.67 2.07 -0.09
C VAL A 134 -3.97 2.80 -0.46
N ALA A 135 -4.39 3.81 0.31
CA ALA A 135 -5.59 4.58 -0.01
C ALA A 135 -5.47 5.26 -1.38
N HIS A 136 -4.32 5.87 -1.70
CA HIS A 136 -4.09 6.44 -3.04
C HIS A 136 -4.11 5.40 -4.16
N MET A 137 -3.62 4.20 -3.91
CA MET A 137 -3.69 3.11 -4.89
C MET A 137 -5.16 2.77 -5.19
N LEU A 138 -5.98 2.60 -4.15
CA LEU A 138 -7.41 2.32 -4.28
C LEU A 138 -8.22 3.49 -4.87
N GLU A 139 -7.76 4.74 -4.70
CA GLU A 139 -8.29 5.92 -5.40
C GLU A 139 -7.93 5.94 -6.90
N GLY A 140 -7.12 4.99 -7.39
CA GLY A 140 -6.63 4.96 -8.77
C GLY A 140 -5.45 5.89 -9.05
N ARG A 141 -4.86 6.53 -8.02
CA ARG A 141 -3.70 7.42 -8.17
C ARG A 141 -2.40 6.61 -8.09
N LEU A 142 -2.20 5.71 -9.05
CA LEU A 142 -1.15 4.67 -9.01
C LEU A 142 0.27 5.22 -8.90
N GLN A 143 0.62 6.22 -9.72
CA GLN A 143 1.95 6.85 -9.71
C GLN A 143 2.21 7.53 -8.35
N ARG A 144 1.16 8.14 -7.79
CA ARG A 144 1.22 8.81 -6.50
C ARG A 144 1.40 7.80 -5.37
N ALA A 145 0.62 6.73 -5.35
CA ALA A 145 0.78 5.63 -4.41
C ALA A 145 2.20 5.04 -4.46
N PHE A 146 2.70 4.76 -5.67
CA PHE A 146 4.06 4.26 -5.87
C PHE A 146 5.13 5.20 -5.31
N SER A 147 4.98 6.52 -5.50
CA SER A 147 5.92 7.51 -4.94
C SER A 147 5.96 7.49 -3.41
N ILE A 148 4.81 7.33 -2.77
CA ILE A 148 4.69 7.24 -1.31
C ILE A 148 5.32 5.94 -0.81
N PHE A 149 5.06 4.82 -1.48
CA PHE A 149 5.70 3.55 -1.16
C PHE A 149 7.22 3.60 -1.32
N ASN A 150 7.73 4.27 -2.35
CA ASN A 150 9.17 4.52 -2.51
C ASN A 150 9.74 5.27 -1.30
N ALA A 151 9.08 6.33 -0.83
CA ALA A 151 9.53 7.07 0.35
C ALA A 151 9.64 6.16 1.59
N VAL A 152 8.65 5.30 1.81
CA VAL A 152 8.69 4.30 2.90
C VAL A 152 9.83 3.31 2.67
N TYR A 153 10.02 2.80 1.46
CA TYR A 153 11.07 1.85 1.11
C TYR A 153 12.47 2.41 1.38
N TYR A 154 12.74 3.64 0.91
CA TYR A 154 14.04 4.29 1.06
C TYR A 154 14.32 4.78 2.48
N SER A 155 13.30 5.09 3.27
CA SER A 155 13.47 5.40 4.71
C SER A 155 14.05 4.23 5.50
N ARG A 156 13.93 3.00 4.98
CA ARG A 156 14.27 1.73 5.65
C ARG A 156 13.53 1.52 6.98
N ALA A 157 12.44 2.22 7.22
CA ALA A 157 11.67 2.11 8.47
C ALA A 157 11.16 0.69 8.72
N PHE A 158 10.81 -0.05 7.67
CA PHE A 158 10.36 -1.44 7.77
C PHE A 158 11.48 -2.49 7.79
N ARG A 159 12.76 -2.10 7.85
CA ARG A 159 13.87 -3.07 7.96
C ARG A 159 14.26 -3.40 9.39
N TRP A 160 13.74 -2.65 10.37
CA TRP A 160 14.20 -2.68 11.75
C TRP A 160 13.03 -2.63 12.73
N GLY A 161 13.26 -3.15 13.94
CA GLY A 161 12.33 -3.03 15.06
C GLY A 161 10.97 -3.70 14.84
N ALA A 162 9.93 -3.14 15.47
CA ALA A 162 8.59 -3.70 15.51
C ALA A 162 7.86 -3.74 14.15
N HIS A 163 8.36 -3.03 13.13
CA HIS A 163 7.73 -2.94 11.81
C HIS A 163 8.41 -3.80 10.75
N ARG A 164 9.33 -4.69 11.13
CA ARG A 164 10.06 -5.55 10.18
C ARG A 164 9.13 -6.40 9.31
N GLY A 165 8.00 -6.84 9.86
CA GLY A 165 6.99 -7.63 9.13
C GLY A 165 6.27 -6.86 8.01
N TYR A 166 6.42 -5.54 7.92
CA TYR A 166 5.76 -4.73 6.89
C TYR A 166 6.56 -4.64 5.58
N GLU A 167 7.86 -4.97 5.56
CA GLU A 167 8.66 -4.86 4.33
C GLU A 167 8.11 -5.74 3.18
N PRO A 168 7.72 -7.00 3.39
CA PRO A 168 7.13 -7.79 2.32
C PRO A 168 5.81 -7.23 1.81
N LEU A 169 4.95 -6.72 2.72
CA LEU A 169 3.68 -6.07 2.36
C LEU A 169 3.92 -4.84 1.49
N LEU A 170 4.90 -3.99 1.87
CA LEU A 170 5.30 -2.84 1.07
C LEU A 170 5.71 -3.24 -0.34
N LEU A 171 6.52 -4.30 -0.49
CA LEU A 171 6.96 -4.79 -1.79
C LEU A 171 5.79 -5.34 -2.62
N ILE A 172 4.80 -5.98 -1.99
CA ILE A 172 3.58 -6.44 -2.67
C ILE A 172 2.78 -5.26 -3.23
N GLU A 173 2.58 -4.21 -2.44
CA GLU A 173 1.81 -3.04 -2.87
C GLU A 173 2.56 -2.24 -3.97
N MET A 174 3.88 -2.11 -3.87
CA MET A 174 4.73 -1.54 -4.93
C MET A 174 4.64 -2.36 -6.22
N GLY A 175 4.75 -3.69 -6.11
CA GLY A 175 4.60 -4.60 -7.23
C GLY A 175 3.22 -4.52 -7.86
N SER A 176 2.17 -4.37 -7.06
CA SER A 176 0.79 -4.26 -7.53
C SER A 176 0.55 -2.96 -8.30
N CYS A 177 1.04 -1.83 -7.78
CA CYS A 177 1.06 -0.55 -8.51
C CYS A 177 1.81 -0.69 -9.84
N ALA A 178 3.02 -1.27 -9.83
CA ALA A 178 3.82 -1.48 -11.04
C ALA A 178 3.08 -2.37 -12.05
N ALA A 179 2.45 -3.45 -11.61
CA ALA A 179 1.69 -4.34 -12.49
C ALA A 179 0.48 -3.62 -13.11
N LEU A 180 -0.27 -2.86 -12.33
CA LEU A 180 -1.42 -2.07 -12.80
C LEU A 180 -1.02 -1.01 -13.83
N MET A 181 0.14 -0.37 -13.66
CA MET A 181 0.73 0.58 -14.63
C MET A 181 1.38 -0.11 -15.85
N GLY A 182 1.35 -1.45 -15.92
CA GLY A 182 1.95 -2.22 -17.01
C GLY A 182 3.47 -2.42 -16.92
N TRP A 183 4.12 -2.03 -15.81
CA TRP A 183 5.55 -2.21 -15.55
C TRP A 183 5.83 -3.64 -15.07
N THR A 184 5.58 -4.61 -15.95
CA THR A 184 5.58 -6.05 -15.60
C THR A 184 6.95 -6.59 -15.18
N LYS A 185 8.05 -5.97 -15.63
CA LYS A 185 9.40 -6.33 -15.21
C LYS A 185 9.66 -5.91 -13.76
N GLU A 186 9.39 -4.65 -13.45
CA GLU A 186 9.54 -4.07 -12.11
C GLU A 186 8.65 -4.78 -11.10
N ALA A 187 7.38 -5.04 -11.45
CA ALA A 187 6.46 -5.82 -10.63
C ALA A 187 7.00 -7.24 -10.33
N ASN A 188 7.64 -7.89 -11.30
CA ASN A 188 8.26 -9.21 -11.11
C ASN A 188 9.47 -9.15 -10.16
N ASP A 189 10.27 -8.08 -10.23
CA ASP A 189 11.39 -7.86 -9.32
C ASP A 189 10.90 -7.68 -7.87
N TYR A 190 9.81 -6.93 -7.66
CA TYR A 190 9.18 -6.79 -6.35
C TYR A 190 8.61 -8.12 -5.84
N LEU A 191 7.95 -8.90 -6.70
CA LEU A 191 7.46 -10.24 -6.36
C LEU A 191 8.60 -11.18 -5.91
N THR A 192 9.73 -11.15 -6.62
CA THR A 192 10.88 -11.99 -6.27
C THR A 192 11.49 -11.55 -4.94
N LYS A 193 11.54 -10.24 -4.66
CA LYS A 193 12.01 -9.72 -3.37
C LYS A 193 11.05 -10.10 -2.24
N SER A 194 9.74 -9.99 -2.42
CA SER A 194 8.76 -10.34 -1.38
C SER A 194 8.76 -11.84 -1.06
N LYS A 195 8.87 -12.72 -2.07
CA LYS A 195 9.02 -14.18 -1.88
C LYS A 195 10.23 -14.57 -1.03
N LYS A 196 11.33 -13.81 -1.11
CA LYS A 196 12.53 -14.06 -0.30
C LYS A 196 12.37 -13.66 1.16
N LEU A 197 11.43 -12.77 1.48
CA LEU A 197 11.23 -12.23 2.82
C LEU A 197 10.04 -12.85 3.56
N LEU A 198 9.02 -13.31 2.82
CA LEU A 198 7.87 -13.98 3.43
C LEU A 198 8.20 -15.41 3.83
N PRO A 199 7.73 -15.87 4.99
CA PRO A 199 7.67 -17.29 5.28
C PRO A 199 6.60 -17.96 4.37
N HIS A 200 6.74 -19.27 4.16
CA HIS A 200 5.92 -20.01 3.18
C HIS A 200 4.42 -20.00 3.47
N ASP A 201 4.04 -19.98 4.75
CA ASP A 201 2.66 -19.88 5.23
C ASP A 201 2.01 -18.53 4.92
N GLU A 202 2.81 -17.48 4.67
CA GLU A 202 2.32 -16.16 4.27
C GLU A 202 2.29 -15.94 2.74
N PHE A 203 2.65 -16.95 1.95
CA PHE A 203 2.58 -16.86 0.48
C PHE A 203 1.20 -16.52 -0.10
N PRO A 204 0.06 -16.88 0.54
CA PRO A 204 -1.25 -16.44 0.05
C PRO A 204 -1.38 -14.91 -0.05
N ARG A 205 -0.59 -14.13 0.69
CA ARG A 205 -0.53 -12.66 0.53
C ARG A 205 -0.03 -12.21 -0.84
N LEU A 206 0.72 -13.05 -1.54
CA LEU A 206 1.29 -12.77 -2.87
C LEU A 206 0.29 -12.97 -4.01
N VAL A 207 -0.83 -13.65 -3.76
CA VAL A 207 -1.76 -14.09 -4.80
C VAL A 207 -2.26 -12.94 -5.67
N ILE A 208 -2.48 -11.75 -5.07
CA ILE A 208 -2.92 -10.56 -5.81
C ILE A 208 -1.86 -10.07 -6.81
N LEU A 209 -0.60 -9.98 -6.40
CA LEU A 209 0.49 -9.53 -7.26
C LEU A 209 0.76 -10.55 -8.37
N GLU A 210 0.72 -11.84 -8.05
CA GLU A 210 0.90 -12.90 -9.03
C GLU A 210 -0.24 -12.94 -10.04
N ALA A 211 -1.49 -12.79 -9.59
CA ALA A 211 -2.67 -12.70 -10.46
C ALA A 211 -2.59 -11.47 -11.39
N LEU A 212 -2.24 -10.29 -10.86
CA LEU A 212 -2.05 -9.08 -11.66
C LEU A 212 -0.97 -9.28 -12.73
N LEU A 213 0.19 -9.84 -12.36
CA LEU A 213 1.28 -10.11 -13.29
C LEU A 213 0.89 -11.11 -14.39
N ALA A 214 0.26 -12.23 -14.02
CA ALA A 214 -0.19 -13.24 -14.98
C ALA A 214 -1.25 -12.65 -15.93
N ALA A 215 -2.22 -11.92 -15.40
CA ALA A 215 -3.26 -11.28 -16.20
C ALA A 215 -2.70 -10.23 -17.17
N ARG A 216 -1.75 -9.38 -16.73
CA ARG A 216 -1.05 -8.41 -17.59
C ARG A 216 -0.20 -9.07 -18.68
N ARG A 217 0.21 -10.32 -18.50
CA ARG A 217 0.93 -11.12 -19.52
C ARG A 217 -0.01 -11.89 -20.46
N GLY A 218 -1.33 -11.82 -20.24
CA GLY A 218 -2.32 -12.59 -21.00
C GLY A 218 -2.46 -14.05 -20.55
N ASN A 219 -1.83 -14.44 -19.43
CA ASN A 219 -1.89 -15.80 -18.87
C ASN A 219 -3.18 -16.00 -18.05
N PHE A 220 -4.35 -15.77 -18.64
CA PHE A 220 -5.63 -15.76 -17.91
C PHE A 220 -5.96 -17.09 -17.23
N ARG A 221 -5.55 -18.22 -17.82
CA ARG A 221 -5.73 -19.55 -17.21
C ARG A 221 -4.96 -19.68 -15.89
N GLU A 222 -3.73 -19.17 -15.85
CA GLU A 222 -2.90 -19.17 -14.65
C GLU A 222 -3.54 -18.35 -13.52
N VAL A 223 -4.16 -17.21 -13.86
CA VAL A 223 -4.89 -16.36 -12.89
C VAL A 223 -6.02 -17.14 -12.23
N VAL A 224 -6.88 -17.78 -13.03
CA VAL A 224 -8.04 -18.54 -12.53
C VAL A 224 -7.59 -19.68 -11.63
N THR A 225 -6.62 -20.49 -12.08
CA THR A 225 -6.08 -21.61 -11.29
C THR A 225 -5.46 -21.10 -9.99
N LYS A 226 -4.60 -20.09 -10.05
CA LYS A 226 -3.87 -19.60 -8.88
C LYS A 226 -4.78 -19.00 -7.82
N ILE A 227 -5.78 -18.20 -8.22
CA ILE A 227 -6.76 -17.62 -7.29
C ILE A 227 -7.59 -18.74 -6.64
N ARG A 228 -8.09 -19.69 -7.44
CA ARG A 228 -8.89 -20.81 -6.93
C ARG A 228 -8.12 -21.67 -5.93
N ASP A 229 -6.90 -22.07 -6.27
CA ASP A 229 -6.07 -22.96 -5.44
C ASP A 229 -5.66 -22.30 -4.11
N ASN A 230 -5.64 -20.97 -4.04
CA ASN A 230 -5.24 -20.22 -2.85
C ASN A 230 -6.41 -19.49 -2.18
N TRP A 231 -7.66 -19.71 -2.60
CA TRP A 231 -8.80 -18.90 -2.16
C TRP A 231 -8.98 -18.94 -0.63
N THR A 232 -9.12 -20.14 -0.06
CA THR A 232 -9.32 -20.32 1.39
C THR A 232 -8.19 -19.74 2.21
N LEU A 233 -6.94 -19.94 1.78
CA LEU A 233 -5.77 -19.37 2.48
C LEU A 233 -5.70 -17.85 2.35
N ALA A 234 -6.15 -17.29 1.22
CA ALA A 234 -6.21 -15.86 1.02
C ALA A 234 -7.28 -15.23 1.93
N GLU A 235 -8.43 -15.88 2.15
CA GLU A 235 -9.49 -15.40 3.05
C GLU A 235 -8.97 -15.16 4.48
N ASP A 236 -8.04 -15.97 4.95
CA ASP A 236 -7.49 -15.87 6.30
C ASP A 236 -6.49 -14.71 6.48
N VAL A 237 -5.78 -14.32 5.41
CA VAL A 237 -4.62 -13.41 5.53
C VAL A 237 -4.78 -12.09 4.79
N VAL A 238 -5.65 -12.03 3.79
CA VAL A 238 -5.81 -10.90 2.88
C VAL A 238 -6.97 -9.99 3.32
N ARG A 239 -6.83 -8.68 3.11
CA ARG A 239 -7.87 -7.71 3.48
C ARG A 239 -9.11 -7.85 2.58
N PRO A 240 -10.32 -7.54 3.09
CA PRO A 240 -11.55 -7.65 2.30
C PRO A 240 -11.52 -6.93 0.94
N PRO A 241 -11.00 -5.68 0.80
CA PRO A 241 -10.90 -5.03 -0.51
C PRO A 241 -10.06 -5.83 -1.50
N THR A 242 -8.97 -6.43 -1.05
CA THR A 242 -8.09 -7.23 -1.92
C THR A 242 -8.75 -8.54 -2.34
N LEU A 243 -9.52 -9.20 -1.45
CA LEU A 243 -10.31 -10.39 -1.81
C LEU A 243 -11.34 -10.09 -2.90
N ARG A 244 -12.02 -8.94 -2.78
CA ARG A 244 -12.96 -8.49 -3.81
C ARG A 244 -12.27 -8.23 -5.15
N SER A 245 -11.10 -7.59 -5.13
CA SER A 245 -10.29 -7.42 -6.34
C SER A 245 -9.81 -8.75 -6.95
N LEU A 246 -9.55 -9.80 -6.15
CA LEU A 246 -9.27 -11.14 -6.68
C LEU A 246 -10.49 -11.73 -7.41
N ARG A 247 -11.72 -11.52 -6.91
CA ARG A 247 -12.94 -11.96 -7.62
C ARG A 247 -13.06 -11.27 -8.97
N VAL A 248 -12.84 -9.95 -9.02
CA VAL A 248 -12.84 -9.17 -10.26
C VAL A 248 -11.78 -9.69 -11.24
N LEU A 249 -10.54 -9.92 -10.77
CA LEU A 249 -9.46 -10.46 -11.62
C LEU A 249 -9.76 -11.87 -12.14
N MET A 250 -10.39 -12.71 -11.33
CA MET A 250 -10.82 -14.05 -11.71
C MET A 250 -11.93 -14.00 -12.76
N ALA A 251 -12.98 -13.20 -12.52
CA ALA A 251 -14.07 -12.99 -13.47
C ALA A 251 -13.58 -12.42 -14.81
N PHE A 252 -12.72 -11.39 -14.77
CA PHE A 252 -12.08 -10.83 -15.95
C PHE A 252 -11.30 -11.91 -16.72
N SER A 253 -10.51 -12.72 -16.03
CA SER A 253 -9.72 -13.78 -16.66
C SER A 253 -10.59 -14.87 -17.28
N MET A 254 -11.72 -15.21 -16.64
CA MET A 254 -12.70 -16.15 -17.20
C MET A 254 -13.38 -15.60 -18.46
N GLU A 255 -13.72 -14.31 -18.50
CA GLU A 255 -14.25 -13.69 -19.72
C GLU A 255 -13.23 -13.78 -20.86
N ARG A 256 -11.96 -13.45 -20.60
CA ARG A 256 -10.89 -13.50 -21.61
C ARG A 256 -10.63 -14.90 -22.16
N LEU A 257 -11.06 -15.94 -21.44
CA LEU A 257 -11.03 -17.34 -21.87
C LEU A 257 -12.33 -17.80 -22.55
N GLY A 258 -13.32 -16.93 -22.72
CA GLY A 258 -14.63 -17.26 -23.30
C GLY A 258 -15.55 -18.05 -22.37
N MET A 259 -15.32 -18.00 -21.05
CA MET A 259 -16.07 -18.78 -20.04
C MET A 259 -17.25 -18.01 -19.42
N THR A 260 -17.84 -17.07 -20.15
CA THR A 260 -18.92 -16.19 -19.64
C THR A 260 -20.25 -16.90 -19.39
N GLN A 261 -20.48 -18.07 -19.99
CA GLN A 261 -21.71 -18.85 -19.86
C GLN A 261 -21.70 -19.81 -18.65
N THR A 262 -20.72 -19.68 -17.75
CA THR A 262 -20.59 -20.58 -16.58
C THR A 262 -21.25 -19.97 -15.35
N ALA A 263 -21.90 -20.81 -14.54
CA ALA A 263 -22.48 -20.37 -13.26
C ALA A 263 -21.43 -19.75 -12.32
N ASP A 264 -20.19 -20.27 -12.35
CA ASP A 264 -19.06 -19.71 -11.61
C ASP A 264 -18.77 -18.26 -12.00
N PHE A 265 -18.83 -17.92 -13.30
CA PHE A 265 -18.61 -16.56 -13.77
C PHE A 265 -19.69 -15.61 -13.27
N GLU A 266 -20.96 -15.99 -13.40
CA GLU A 266 -22.09 -15.19 -12.93
C GLU A 266 -22.01 -14.94 -11.43
N LEU A 267 -21.70 -15.98 -10.64
CA LEU A 267 -21.53 -15.88 -9.20
C LEU A 267 -20.38 -14.93 -8.83
N LEU A 268 -19.25 -14.99 -9.54
CA LEU A 268 -18.11 -14.10 -9.29
C LEU A 268 -18.44 -12.64 -9.62
N VAL A 269 -19.14 -12.39 -10.72
CA VAL A 269 -19.56 -11.03 -11.11
C VAL A 269 -20.56 -10.49 -10.09
N GLU A 270 -21.54 -11.29 -9.67
CA GLU A 270 -22.52 -10.88 -8.65
C GLU A 270 -21.85 -10.61 -7.30
N ALA A 271 -20.96 -11.50 -6.85
CA ALA A 271 -20.21 -11.34 -5.60
C ALA A 271 -19.16 -10.21 -5.64
N ALA A 272 -18.84 -9.71 -6.83
CA ALA A 272 -17.99 -8.54 -7.03
C ALA A 272 -18.81 -7.23 -7.10
N ARG A 273 -20.15 -7.27 -7.16
CA ARG A 273 -20.93 -6.04 -7.17
C ARG A 273 -20.69 -5.23 -5.89
N PRO A 274 -20.51 -3.90 -6.00
CA PRO A 274 -20.35 -3.06 -4.82
C PRO A 274 -21.56 -3.20 -3.89
N GLU A 275 -21.33 -3.50 -2.63
CA GLU A 275 -22.39 -3.54 -1.63
C GLU A 275 -22.93 -2.12 -1.37
N PRO A 276 -24.22 -1.96 -1.02
CA PRO A 276 -24.77 -0.67 -0.62
C PRO A 276 -23.97 -0.05 0.53
N GLY A 277 -23.37 1.12 0.30
CA GLY A 277 -22.52 1.82 1.27
C GLY A 277 -21.01 1.77 0.93
N PHE A 278 -20.59 0.88 0.04
CA PHE A 278 -19.26 0.95 -0.55
C PHE A 278 -19.21 2.06 -1.59
N GLY A 279 -18.07 2.75 -1.64
CA GLY A 279 -17.85 3.84 -2.59
C GLY A 279 -18.10 3.36 -4.02
N PRO A 280 -18.77 4.16 -4.87
CA PRO A 280 -19.21 3.73 -6.19
C PRO A 280 -18.05 3.49 -7.19
N ASN A 281 -16.80 3.67 -6.73
CA ASN A 281 -15.56 3.57 -7.51
C ASN A 281 -14.59 2.53 -6.93
N GLU A 282 -15.09 1.51 -6.22
CA GLU A 282 -14.25 0.56 -5.49
C GLU A 282 -13.18 -0.12 -6.38
N TYR A 283 -13.55 -0.48 -7.61
CA TYR A 283 -12.66 -1.19 -8.53
C TYR A 283 -12.05 -0.31 -9.62
N ASP A 284 -12.37 0.99 -9.65
CA ASP A 284 -11.91 1.92 -10.69
C ASP A 284 -10.38 1.85 -10.85
N TYR A 285 -9.67 1.69 -9.74
CA TYR A 285 -8.21 1.62 -9.71
C TYR A 285 -7.61 0.48 -10.54
N LEU A 286 -8.35 -0.63 -10.72
CA LEU A 286 -7.90 -1.76 -11.55
C LEU A 286 -7.87 -1.40 -13.04
N GLY A 287 -8.70 -0.45 -13.47
CA GLY A 287 -8.86 -0.03 -14.87
C GLY A 287 -8.20 1.31 -15.24
N VAL A 288 -7.47 1.97 -14.33
CA VAL A 288 -6.90 3.31 -14.61
C VAL A 288 -5.87 3.28 -15.74
N GLU A 289 -4.90 2.38 -15.68
CA GLU A 289 -3.85 2.21 -16.71
C GLU A 289 -4.02 0.88 -17.48
N TRP A 290 -5.26 0.38 -17.51
CA TRP A 290 -5.61 -0.89 -18.11
C TRP A 290 -6.96 -0.83 -18.83
N PRO A 291 -6.97 -0.44 -20.12
CA PRO A 291 -8.20 -0.26 -20.90
C PRO A 291 -9.09 -1.50 -20.95
N GLU A 292 -8.52 -2.69 -21.16
CA GLU A 292 -9.31 -3.93 -21.26
C GLU A 292 -9.99 -4.29 -19.93
N MET A 293 -9.33 -4.03 -18.80
CA MET A 293 -9.93 -4.19 -17.48
C MET A 293 -11.03 -3.15 -17.25
N ARG A 294 -10.82 -1.90 -17.67
CA ARG A 294 -11.85 -0.85 -17.59
C ARG A 294 -13.09 -1.22 -18.39
N ASP A 295 -12.92 -1.70 -19.61
CA ASP A 295 -14.04 -2.10 -20.47
C ASP A 295 -14.84 -3.25 -19.84
N PHE A 296 -14.16 -4.22 -19.23
CA PHE A 296 -14.79 -5.28 -18.44
C PHE A 296 -15.61 -4.70 -17.28
N LEU A 297 -14.98 -3.84 -16.47
CA LEU A 297 -15.61 -3.23 -15.31
C LEU A 297 -16.87 -2.41 -15.67
N VAL A 298 -16.86 -1.69 -16.80
CA VAL A 298 -18.02 -0.96 -17.32
C VAL A 298 -19.09 -1.92 -17.82
N ARG A 299 -18.72 -2.94 -18.62
CA ARG A 299 -19.65 -3.92 -19.20
C ARG A 299 -20.49 -4.64 -18.15
N TYR A 300 -19.88 -4.97 -17.01
CA TYR A 300 -20.56 -5.69 -15.92
C TYR A 300 -21.05 -4.77 -14.79
N SER A 301 -21.07 -3.45 -15.01
CA SER A 301 -21.54 -2.46 -14.03
C SER A 301 -20.84 -2.57 -12.66
N LEU A 302 -19.55 -2.91 -12.68
CA LEU A 302 -18.70 -2.98 -11.50
C LEU A 302 -18.06 -1.62 -11.17
N THR A 303 -18.32 -0.58 -11.97
CA THR A 303 -17.87 0.80 -11.72
C THR A 303 -19.05 1.73 -11.91
N SER A 304 -19.08 2.84 -11.17
CA SER A 304 -20.17 3.81 -11.27
C SER A 304 -20.00 4.88 -12.33
N ARG A 305 -18.81 4.99 -12.93
CA ARG A 305 -18.62 5.89 -14.07
C ARG A 305 -19.38 5.33 -15.27
N THR A 306 -20.64 5.74 -15.41
CA THR A 306 -21.21 6.00 -16.73
C THR A 306 -20.24 6.96 -17.42
N VAL A 307 -19.43 6.43 -18.33
CA VAL A 307 -18.46 7.19 -19.11
C VAL A 307 -19.23 8.30 -19.81
N SER A 308 -19.21 9.52 -19.25
CA SER A 308 -19.42 10.70 -20.07
C SER A 308 -18.19 10.77 -20.96
N PRO A 309 -18.33 10.61 -22.30
CA PRO A 309 -17.20 10.68 -23.20
C PRO A 309 -16.49 12.01 -22.96
N SER A 310 -15.25 11.95 -22.49
CA SER A 310 -14.42 13.13 -22.33
C SER A 310 -14.31 13.79 -23.70
N THR A 311 -14.96 14.93 -23.87
CA THR A 311 -14.68 15.86 -24.97
C THR A 311 -13.21 16.24 -24.89
N SER A 312 -12.42 15.61 -25.75
CA SER A 312 -11.04 15.96 -26.08
C SER A 312 -10.95 17.36 -26.65
#